data_AF-A0A0C2DDT6-F1
#
_entry.id   AF-A0A0C2DDT6-F1
#
_cell.length_a   1.000
_cell.length_b   1.000
_cell.length_c   1.000
_cell.angle_alpha   90.00
_cell.angle_beta   90.00
_cell.angle_gamma   90.00
#
_symmetry.space_group_name_H-M   'P 1'
#
loop_
_entity.id
_entity.type
_entity.pdbx_description
1 polymer ?
#
loop_
_entity_poly.entity_id
_entity_poly.type
_entity_poly.pdbx_seq_one_letter_code
_entity_poly.pdbx_strand_id
1 'polypeptide(L)'
;MRERIESNSLFAGANSLKTVNEGIADFNSCFLYELIMLFRRGAIKLNAVIIHVSPPDENGYCSLCTSVDTTRAAAINANHIIAMANKHMLRTFGDNVIHSSHNDVLVEELTPSNFMRGISAKIARRKQRLDELLRNIWSTTVLLFKWVLAQCQM
;
A
#
# COMPACT_ATOMS: atom_id res chain seq x y z
N MET A 1 -19.28 -18.10 -10.84
CA MET A 1 -18.71 -16.96 -10.10
C MET A 1 -19.11 -15.61 -10.70
N ARG A 2 -19.10 -15.45 -12.03
CA ARG A 2 -19.34 -14.17 -12.74
C ARG A 2 -20.67 -13.46 -12.43
N GLU A 3 -21.70 -14.17 -11.99
CA GLU A 3 -23.00 -13.57 -11.64
C GLU A 3 -23.14 -13.21 -10.14
N ARG A 4 -22.13 -13.46 -9.31
CA ARG A 4 -22.20 -13.24 -7.85
C ARG A 4 -21.22 -12.22 -7.30
N ILE A 5 -20.13 -11.96 -8.02
CA ILE A 5 -19.08 -11.02 -7.59
C ILE A 5 -18.68 -10.17 -8.79
N GLU A 6 -18.90 -8.88 -8.66
CA GLU A 6 -18.40 -7.86 -9.58
C GLU A 6 -17.19 -7.18 -8.93
N SER A 7 -16.08 -7.13 -9.67
CA SER A 7 -14.85 -6.54 -9.17
C SER A 7 -14.79 -5.09 -9.62
N ASN A 8 -14.73 -4.16 -8.67
CA ASN A 8 -14.42 -2.76 -8.93
C ASN A 8 -13.02 -2.45 -8.40
N SER A 9 -12.06 -2.25 -9.30
CA SER A 9 -10.66 -1.96 -8.95
C SER A 9 -10.40 -0.46 -8.95
N LEU A 10 -9.80 0.04 -7.86
CA LEU A 10 -9.33 1.43 -7.77
C LEU A 10 -7.84 1.57 -8.15
N PHE A 11 -7.16 0.43 -8.31
CA PHE A 11 -5.78 0.33 -8.76
C PHE A 11 -5.63 -0.95 -9.60
N ALA A 12 -5.14 -0.83 -10.84
CA ALA A 12 -5.01 -1.97 -11.74
C ALA A 12 -3.64 -2.64 -11.58
N GLY A 13 -3.64 -3.93 -11.22
CA GLY A 13 -2.46 -4.77 -11.19
C GLY A 13 -2.45 -5.77 -12.35
N ALA A 14 -1.35 -6.50 -12.52
CA ALA A 14 -1.23 -7.55 -13.54
C ALA A 14 -2.35 -8.60 -13.47
N ASN A 15 -2.91 -8.81 -12.28
CA ASN A 15 -4.03 -9.71 -12.01
C ASN A 15 -5.39 -9.19 -12.51
N SER A 16 -5.62 -7.88 -12.54
CA SER A 16 -6.92 -7.28 -12.91
C SER A 16 -6.94 -6.73 -14.34
N LEU A 17 -5.79 -6.48 -14.96
CA LEU A 17 -5.72 -5.87 -16.30
C LEU A 17 -6.49 -6.63 -17.37
N LYS A 18 -6.38 -7.97 -17.39
CA LYS A 18 -7.08 -8.79 -18.38
C LYS A 18 -8.60 -8.68 -18.23
N THR A 19 -9.11 -8.79 -17.00
CA THR A 19 -10.56 -8.76 -16.73
C THR A 19 -11.16 -7.38 -16.95
N VAL A 20 -10.40 -6.31 -16.67
CA VAL A 20 -10.81 -4.94 -17.00
C VAL A 20 -10.88 -4.74 -18.52
N ASN A 21 -9.86 -5.17 -19.27
CA ASN A 21 -9.83 -5.03 -20.73
C ASN A 21 -10.92 -5.86 -21.44
N GLU A 22 -11.32 -6.98 -20.86
CA GLU A 22 -12.42 -7.83 -21.35
C GLU A 22 -13.81 -7.28 -20.97
N GLY A 23 -13.88 -6.17 -20.23
CA GLY A 23 -15.14 -5.57 -19.77
C GLY A 23 -15.87 -6.38 -18.70
N ILE A 24 -15.15 -7.25 -17.98
CA ILE A 24 -15.70 -8.13 -16.93
C ILE A 24 -15.64 -7.44 -15.56
N ALA A 25 -14.67 -6.56 -15.36
CA ALA A 25 -14.44 -5.84 -14.11
C ALA A 25 -14.40 -4.33 -14.35
N ASP A 26 -14.94 -3.57 -13.41
CA ASP A 26 -14.88 -2.12 -13.44
C ASP A 26 -13.53 -1.62 -12.95
N PHE A 27 -13.09 -0.51 -13.54
CA PHE A 27 -11.87 0.18 -13.15
C PHE A 27 -12.15 1.67 -12.95
N ASN A 28 -12.19 2.10 -11.69
CA ASN A 28 -12.41 3.49 -11.31
C ASN A 28 -11.11 4.09 -10.81
N SER A 29 -10.37 4.73 -11.72
CA SER A 29 -9.10 5.37 -11.39
C SER A 29 -9.31 6.60 -10.52
N CYS A 30 -8.54 6.69 -9.43
CA CYS A 30 -8.41 7.89 -8.60
C CYS A 30 -6.98 7.98 -8.07
N PHE A 31 -6.59 9.13 -7.54
CA PHE A 31 -5.27 9.23 -6.92
C PHE A 31 -5.23 8.48 -5.58
N LEU A 32 -4.09 7.85 -5.27
CA LEU A 32 -3.94 7.05 -4.05
C LEU A 32 -4.23 7.85 -2.77
N TYR A 33 -3.89 9.13 -2.74
CA TYR A 33 -4.17 9.99 -1.60
C TYR A 33 -5.66 10.36 -1.47
N GLU A 34 -6.42 10.35 -2.58
CA GLU A 34 -7.85 10.62 -2.57
C GLU A 34 -8.64 9.46 -1.99
N LEU A 35 -8.16 8.21 -2.14
CA LEU A 35 -8.82 7.03 -1.59
C LEU A 35 -9.07 7.14 -0.08
N ILE A 36 -8.10 7.67 0.66
CA ILE A 36 -8.24 7.91 2.10
C ILE A 36 -9.42 8.85 2.37
N MET A 37 -9.57 9.91 1.56
CA MET A 37 -10.66 10.86 1.68
C MET A 37 -12.01 10.31 1.20
N LEU A 38 -12.02 9.47 0.17
CA LEU A 38 -13.23 8.83 -0.35
C LEU A 38 -13.86 7.89 0.69
N PHE A 39 -13.05 7.13 1.42
CA PHE A 39 -13.54 6.29 2.52
C PHE A 39 -14.01 7.13 3.71
N ARG A 40 -13.22 8.12 4.14
CA ARG A 40 -13.55 8.98 5.29
C ARG A 40 -14.81 9.83 5.06
N ARG A 41 -15.06 10.27 3.82
CA ARG A 41 -16.26 11.03 3.45
C ARG A 41 -17.46 10.13 3.16
N GLY A 42 -17.27 8.81 3.13
CA GLY A 42 -18.32 7.85 2.75
C GLY A 42 -18.78 7.97 1.29
N ALA A 43 -17.96 8.58 0.41
CA ALA A 43 -18.22 8.60 -1.03
C ALA A 43 -18.14 7.19 -1.62
N ILE A 44 -17.24 6.37 -1.08
CA ILE A 44 -17.24 4.91 -1.26
C ILE A 44 -17.58 4.30 0.09
N LYS A 45 -18.74 3.65 0.18
CA LYS A 45 -19.19 2.98 1.40
C LYS A 45 -18.62 1.55 1.44
N LEU A 46 -18.04 1.19 2.58
CA LEU A 46 -17.44 -0.12 2.80
C LEU A 46 -18.32 -0.91 3.78
N ASN A 47 -18.95 -1.98 3.30
CA ASN A 47 -19.72 -2.87 4.16
C ASN A 47 -18.81 -3.80 4.97
N ALA A 48 -17.76 -4.30 4.33
CA ALA A 48 -16.77 -5.15 4.97
C ALA A 48 -15.39 -4.86 4.39
N VAL A 49 -14.36 -5.06 5.20
CA VAL A 49 -12.97 -5.02 4.77
C VAL A 49 -12.26 -6.30 5.20
N ILE A 50 -11.37 -6.79 4.34
CA ILE A 50 -10.53 -7.95 4.61
C ILE A 50 -9.09 -7.45 4.69
N ILE A 51 -8.43 -7.68 5.83
CA ILE A 51 -7.08 -7.16 6.11
C ILE A 51 -6.15 -8.27 6.61
N HIS A 52 -4.85 -8.15 6.32
CA HIS A 52 -3.83 -8.96 6.97
C HIS A 52 -3.17 -8.17 8.10
N VAL A 53 -2.98 -8.82 9.24
CA VAL A 53 -2.39 -8.22 10.43
C VAL A 53 -1.38 -9.15 11.09
N SER A 54 -0.49 -8.59 11.91
CA SER A 54 0.25 -9.41 12.88
C SER A 54 -0.70 -9.97 13.95
N PRO A 55 -0.34 -11.07 14.62
CA PRO A 55 -1.04 -11.50 15.83
C PRO A 55 -1.08 -10.39 16.87
N PRO A 56 -2.12 -10.35 17.73
CA PRO A 56 -2.20 -9.41 18.83
C PRO A 56 -0.99 -9.56 19.76
N ASP A 57 -0.52 -8.45 20.32
CA ASP A 57 0.51 -8.45 21.37
C ASP A 57 -0.13 -8.67 22.75
N GLU A 58 0.69 -8.61 23.79
CA GLU A 58 0.27 -8.69 25.20
C GLU A 58 -0.81 -7.66 25.56
N ASN A 59 -0.83 -6.51 24.86
CA ASN A 59 -1.81 -5.44 25.06
C ASN A 59 -3.00 -5.55 24.11
N GLY A 60 -3.10 -6.62 23.31
CA GLY A 60 -4.19 -6.86 22.38
C GLY A 60 -4.12 -6.06 21.07
N TYR A 61 -3.01 -5.41 20.75
CA TYR A 61 -2.84 -4.65 19.50
C TYR A 61 -2.27 -5.49 18.39
N CYS A 62 -2.77 -5.30 17.18
CA CYS A 62 -2.30 -5.88 15.93
C CYS A 62 -1.64 -4.79 15.05
N SER A 63 -0.74 -5.19 14.16
CA SER A 63 -0.07 -4.31 13.19
C SER A 63 -0.56 -4.59 11.76
N LEU A 64 -0.89 -3.54 11.01
CA LEU A 64 -1.22 -3.57 9.57
C LEU A 64 0.02 -3.72 8.66
N CYS A 65 1.22 -3.91 9.24
CA CYS A 65 2.48 -4.04 8.51
C CYS A 65 2.75 -2.80 7.63
N THR A 66 3.14 -2.99 6.37
CA THR A 66 3.45 -1.90 5.43
C THR A 66 2.20 -1.22 4.86
N SER A 67 1.01 -1.76 5.12
CA SER A 67 -0.26 -1.28 4.57
C SER A 67 -0.95 -0.28 5.52
N VAL A 68 -0.28 0.84 5.79
CA VAL A 68 -0.81 1.89 6.70
C VAL A 68 -1.71 2.90 6.00
N ASP A 69 -1.71 2.93 4.68
CA ASP A 69 -2.38 3.95 3.86
C ASP A 69 -3.91 3.76 3.79
N THR A 70 -4.40 3.34 2.63
CA THR A 70 -5.78 3.01 2.30
C THR A 70 -6.37 1.95 3.21
N THR A 71 -5.58 0.98 3.65
CA THR A 71 -6.07 -0.14 4.49
C THR A 71 -6.52 0.35 5.86
N ARG A 72 -5.77 1.28 6.48
CA ARG A 72 -6.19 1.88 7.75
C ARG A 72 -7.46 2.71 7.59
N ALA A 73 -7.53 3.51 6.53
CA ALA A 73 -8.72 4.30 6.24
C ALA A 73 -9.95 3.40 5.99
N ALA A 74 -9.76 2.28 5.29
CA ALA A 74 -10.82 1.30 5.07
C ALA A 74 -11.26 0.63 6.37
N ALA A 75 -10.33 0.19 7.22
CA ALA A 75 -10.61 -0.43 8.51
C ALA A 75 -11.43 0.48 9.43
N ILE A 76 -11.12 1.77 9.49
CA ILE A 76 -11.83 2.71 10.37
C ILE A 76 -13.26 3.02 9.87
N ASN A 77 -13.51 2.94 8.56
CA ASN A 77 -14.78 3.37 7.96
C ASN A 77 -15.69 2.19 7.51
N ALA A 78 -15.23 0.95 7.62
CA ALA A 78 -16.01 -0.22 7.26
C ALA A 78 -16.95 -0.63 8.40
N ASN A 79 -18.11 -1.20 8.07
CA ASN A 79 -19.03 -1.71 9.10
C ASN A 79 -18.51 -3.01 9.74
N HIS A 80 -17.77 -3.82 8.97
CA HIS A 80 -17.19 -5.08 9.45
C HIS A 80 -15.73 -5.23 9.03
N ILE A 81 -14.90 -5.71 9.95
CA ILE A 81 -13.48 -5.96 9.75
C ILE A 81 -13.19 -7.45 9.93
N ILE A 82 -12.77 -8.09 8.85
CA ILE A 82 -12.31 -9.46 8.82
C ILE A 82 -10.78 -9.44 8.75
N ALA A 83 -10.13 -9.77 9.86
CA ALA A 83 -8.68 -9.74 9.99
C ALA A 83 -8.08 -11.14 9.90
N MET A 84 -7.03 -11.29 9.10
CA MET A 84 -6.22 -12.50 8.99
C MET A 84 -4.89 -12.28 9.74
N ALA A 85 -4.76 -12.92 10.90
CA ALA A 85 -3.59 -12.82 11.76
C ALA A 85 -2.50 -13.78 11.30
N ASN A 86 -1.41 -13.24 10.79
CA ASN A 86 -0.28 -14.03 10.30
C ASN A 86 0.98 -13.71 11.09
N LYS A 87 1.56 -14.72 11.75
CA LYS A 87 2.78 -14.58 12.57
C LYS A 87 4.02 -14.10 11.81
N HIS A 88 4.02 -14.23 10.48
CA HIS A 88 5.11 -13.79 9.62
C HIS A 88 4.97 -12.32 9.19
N MET A 89 3.85 -11.66 9.53
CA MET A 89 3.66 -10.25 9.24
C MET A 89 4.56 -9.37 10.11
N LEU A 90 5.18 -8.37 9.49
CA LEU A 90 6.04 -7.43 10.17
C LEU A 90 5.22 -6.51 11.08
N ARG A 91 5.76 -6.27 12.28
CA ARG A 91 5.32 -5.17 13.13
C ARG A 91 6.15 -3.94 12.82
N THR A 92 5.54 -3.00 12.11
CA THR A 92 6.11 -1.66 11.90
C THR A 92 5.63 -0.72 13.01
N PHE A 93 6.30 0.42 13.19
CA PHE A 93 5.90 1.45 14.15
C PHE A 93 5.12 2.56 13.45
N GLY A 94 4.29 3.28 14.22
CA GLY A 94 3.55 4.45 13.75
C GLY A 94 2.05 4.21 13.78
N ASP A 95 1.34 4.80 12.82
CA ASP A 95 -0.12 4.79 12.76
C ASP A 95 -0.69 3.46 12.21
N ASN A 96 0.04 2.36 12.26
CA ASN A 96 -0.34 1.08 11.68
C ASN A 96 -0.97 0.11 12.72
N VAL A 97 -1.16 0.58 13.96
CA VAL A 97 -1.70 -0.22 15.04
C VAL A 97 -3.23 -0.20 15.05
N ILE A 98 -3.82 -1.36 15.28
CA ILE A 98 -5.26 -1.56 15.45
C ILE A 98 -5.50 -2.51 16.63
N HIS A 99 -6.36 -2.14 17.57
CA HIS A 99 -6.66 -3.03 18.70
C HIS A 99 -7.57 -4.16 18.22
N SER A 100 -7.30 -5.39 18.68
CA SER A 100 -8.02 -6.61 18.28
C SER A 100 -9.54 -6.51 18.45
N SER A 101 -10.03 -5.73 19.42
CA SER A 101 -11.46 -5.47 19.63
C SER A 101 -12.17 -4.76 18.48
N HIS A 102 -11.44 -4.13 17.56
CA HIS A 102 -12.04 -3.51 16.37
C HIS A 102 -12.35 -4.54 15.29
N ASN A 103 -11.73 -5.72 15.35
CA ASN A 103 -11.95 -6.78 14.37
C ASN A 103 -13.20 -7.57 14.78
N ASP A 104 -14.21 -7.63 13.90
CA ASP A 104 -15.38 -8.50 14.10
C ASP A 104 -14.99 -9.98 14.06
N VAL A 105 -14.07 -10.31 13.16
CA VAL A 105 -13.56 -11.68 12.99
C VAL A 105 -12.05 -11.64 12.87
N LEU A 106 -11.37 -12.44 13.68
CA LEU A 106 -9.92 -12.66 13.60
C LEU A 106 -9.65 -14.12 13.27
N VAL A 107 -9.10 -14.37 12.08
CA VAL A 107 -8.75 -15.71 11.60
C VAL A 107 -7.24 -15.90 11.66
N GLU A 108 -6.77 -16.97 12.29
CA GLU A 108 -5.35 -17.30 12.29
C GLU A 108 -4.92 -17.86 10.93
N GLU A 109 -3.88 -17.26 10.35
CA GLU A 109 -3.30 -17.67 9.07
C GLU A 109 -1.88 -18.20 9.29
N LEU A 110 -1.66 -19.47 8.91
CA LEU A 110 -0.38 -20.17 9.10
C LEU A 110 0.53 -20.10 7.86
N THR A 111 0.05 -19.55 6.75
CA THR A 111 0.78 -19.51 5.49
C THR A 111 1.91 -18.48 5.56
N PRO A 112 3.16 -18.83 5.21
CA PRO A 112 4.22 -17.86 5.10
C PRO A 112 3.89 -16.82 4.03
N SER A 113 3.86 -15.54 4.41
CA SER A 113 3.70 -14.45 3.45
C SER A 113 4.92 -14.41 2.53
N ASN A 114 4.74 -14.65 1.22
CA ASN A 114 5.79 -14.49 0.20
C ASN A 114 6.07 -13.02 -0.11
N PHE A 115 6.27 -12.21 0.93
CA PHE A 115 6.57 -10.79 0.82
C PHE A 115 7.87 -10.62 0.02
N MET A 116 7.77 -9.95 -1.14
CA MET A 116 8.90 -9.52 -1.98
C MET A 116 9.82 -10.61 -2.59
N ARG A 117 9.40 -11.87 -2.76
CA ARG A 117 10.19 -12.84 -3.56
C ARG A 117 9.93 -12.64 -5.06
N GLY A 118 10.71 -11.77 -5.72
CA GLY A 118 10.74 -11.76 -7.21
C GLY A 118 11.27 -10.54 -7.95
N ILE A 119 11.58 -9.41 -7.31
CA ILE A 119 11.86 -8.16 -8.07
C ILE A 119 13.33 -8.06 -8.57
N SER A 120 14.25 -8.89 -8.07
CA SER A 120 15.68 -8.62 -8.23
C SER A 120 16.31 -8.98 -9.59
N ALA A 121 15.68 -9.78 -10.46
CA ALA A 121 16.42 -10.39 -11.58
C ALA A 121 16.38 -9.62 -12.92
N LYS A 122 15.44 -8.68 -13.15
CA LYS A 122 15.17 -8.13 -14.50
C LYS A 122 15.64 -6.68 -14.75
N ILE A 123 16.03 -5.94 -13.72
CA ILE A 123 16.27 -4.48 -13.81
C ILE A 123 17.72 -4.09 -14.22
N ALA A 124 18.63 -5.05 -14.35
CA ALA A 124 20.06 -4.76 -14.49
C ALA A 124 20.50 -4.09 -15.83
N ARG A 125 19.77 -4.27 -16.95
CA ARG A 125 20.29 -3.87 -18.28
C ARG A 125 19.85 -2.50 -18.81
N ARG A 126 18.76 -1.90 -18.31
CA ARG A 126 18.22 -0.61 -18.81
C ARG A 126 18.52 0.60 -17.92
N LYS A 127 19.13 0.40 -16.75
CA LYS A 127 19.27 1.43 -15.70
C LYS A 127 20.45 2.40 -15.89
N GLN A 128 21.48 1.99 -16.64
CA GLN A 128 22.77 2.70 -16.66
C GLN A 128 22.71 4.17 -17.12
N ARG A 129 21.96 4.47 -18.20
CA ARG A 129 21.91 5.85 -18.74
C ARG A 129 21.05 6.80 -17.90
N LEU A 130 19.99 6.29 -17.29
CA LEU A 130 19.16 7.07 -16.37
C LEU A 130 19.91 7.35 -15.07
N ASP A 131 20.61 6.34 -14.53
CA ASP A 131 21.40 6.50 -13.31
C ASP A 131 22.53 7.53 -13.51
N GLU A 132 23.12 7.60 -14.70
CA GLU A 132 24.14 8.58 -15.05
C GLU A 132 23.60 10.01 -15.15
N LEU A 133 22.45 10.19 -15.81
CA LEU A 133 21.78 11.50 -15.86
C LEU A 133 21.36 11.98 -14.47
N LEU A 134 20.82 11.08 -13.64
CA LEU A 134 20.45 11.41 -12.26
C LEU A 134 21.68 11.80 -11.43
N ARG A 135 22.81 11.09 -11.57
CA ARG A 135 24.07 11.48 -10.92
C ARG A 135 24.56 12.85 -11.36
N ASN A 136 24.49 13.15 -12.66
CA ASN A 136 24.95 14.43 -13.21
C ASN A 136 24.07 15.61 -12.79
N ILE A 137 22.75 15.41 -12.72
CA ILE A 137 21.83 16.42 -12.20
C ILE A 137 22.15 16.69 -10.73
N TRP A 138 22.30 15.64 -9.92
CA TRP A 138 22.58 15.78 -8.49
C TRP A 138 23.93 16.46 -8.22
N SER A 139 24.97 16.13 -8.99
CA SER A 139 26.28 16.79 -8.87
C SER A 139 26.24 18.26 -9.30
N THR A 140 25.52 18.57 -10.38
CA THR A 140 25.38 19.96 -10.87
C THR A 140 24.58 20.81 -9.89
N THR A 141 23.48 20.30 -9.32
CA THR A 141 22.69 21.03 -8.32
C THR A 141 23.48 21.32 -7.05
N VAL A 142 24.27 20.37 -6.55
CA VAL A 142 25.13 20.58 -5.37
C VAL A 142 26.26 21.58 -5.66
N LEU A 143 26.85 21.55 -6.86
CA LEU A 143 27.87 22.52 -7.28
C LEU A 143 27.28 23.93 -7.45
N LEU A 144 26.07 24.04 -8.01
CA LEU A 144 25.37 25.32 -8.13
C LEU A 144 25.06 25.91 -6.75
N PHE A 145 24.58 25.09 -5.81
CA PHE A 145 24.31 25.53 -4.43
C PHE A 145 25.59 25.98 -3.71
N LYS A 146 26.70 25.26 -3.88
CA LYS A 146 28.00 25.67 -3.33
C LYS A 146 28.53 26.96 -3.95
N TRP A 147 28.33 27.16 -5.24
CA TRP A 147 28.73 28.39 -5.94
C TRP A 147 27.88 29.59 -5.50
N VAL A 148 26.57 29.43 -5.37
CA VAL A 148 25.67 30.47 -4.84
C VAL A 148 26.02 30.83 -3.40
N LEU A 149 26.29 29.85 -2.54
CA LEU A 149 26.71 30.11 -1.16
C LEU A 149 28.07 30.82 -1.08
N ALA A 150 29.01 30.52 -1.98
CA ALA A 150 30.29 31.20 -2.05
C ALA A 150 30.17 32.67 -2.53
N GLN A 151 29.19 32.99 -3.37
CA GLN A 151 28.92 34.36 -3.82
C GLN A 151 28.19 35.20 -2.75
N CYS A 152 27.48 34.57 -1.80
CA CYS A 152 26.81 35.25 -0.69
C CYS A 152 27.70 35.48 0.56
N GLN A 153 28.95 35.01 0.56
CA GLN A 153 29.91 35.25 1.66
C GLN A 153 30.91 36.39 1.38
N MET A 154 30.62 37.27 0.42
CA MET A 154 31.32 38.55 0.24
C MET A 154 30.42 39.71 0.63
#